data_AF-A0A4Y2D7W9-F1
#
_entry.id   AF-A0A4Y2D7W9-F1
#
_cell.length_a   1.000
_cell.length_b   1.000
_cell.length_c   1.000
_cell.angle_alpha   90.00
_cell.angle_beta   90.00
_cell.angle_gamma   90.00
#
_symmetry.space_group_name_H-M   'P 1'
#
loop_
_entity.id
_entity.type
_entity.pdbx_description
1 polymer ?
#
loop_
_entity_poly.entity_id
_entity_poly.type
_entity_poly.pdbx_seq_one_letter_code
_entity_poly.pdbx_strand_id
1 'polypeptide(L)'
;MKLYSADRLSWQEIAHESPATKRYWALWNSLYLKDGVLYLKWESNDGGFYRRQLILPNCRIQEVLRETHDKTSGRHFGVMKTLRKTRERFYWDRLRAVVEKWCRECQA
;
A
#
# COMPACT_ATOMS: atom_id res chain seq x y z
N MET A 1 -20.55 -22.23 -0.74
CA MET A 1 -19.71 -22.16 -1.95
C MET A 1 -18.48 -21.33 -1.62
N LYS A 2 -17.37 -21.97 -1.23
CA LYS A 2 -16.10 -21.28 -0.92
C LYS A 2 -15.49 -20.88 -2.27
N LEU A 3 -15.46 -19.58 -2.56
CA LEU A 3 -14.67 -19.08 -3.68
C LEU A 3 -13.20 -19.35 -3.33
N TYR A 4 -12.57 -20.26 -4.10
CA TYR A 4 -11.15 -20.59 -4.18
C TYR A 4 -10.27 -20.06 -3.03
N SER A 5 -9.76 -20.95 -2.17
CA SER A 5 -8.47 -20.62 -1.53
C SER A 5 -7.46 -20.53 -2.67
N ALA A 6 -7.14 -19.31 -3.09
CA ALA A 6 -6.01 -19.12 -3.98
C ALA A 6 -4.80 -19.62 -3.20
N ASP A 7 -4.29 -20.78 -3.59
CA ASP A 7 -3.05 -21.29 -3.02
C ASP A 7 -1.94 -20.33 -3.43
N ARG A 8 -1.04 -20.06 -2.48
CA ARG A 8 0.13 -19.23 -2.75
C ARG A 8 0.93 -19.89 -3.87
N LEU A 9 1.08 -19.20 -5.00
CA LEU A 9 1.91 -19.67 -6.12
C LEU A 9 3.32 -20.02 -5.63
N SER A 10 3.97 -20.98 -6.27
CA SER A 10 5.34 -21.37 -5.96
C SER A 10 6.33 -20.26 -6.32
N TRP A 11 7.55 -20.36 -5.79
CA TRP A 11 8.61 -19.42 -6.16
C TRP A 11 8.98 -19.50 -7.65
N GLN A 12 8.95 -20.70 -8.24
CA GLN A 12 9.29 -20.91 -9.65
C GLN A 12 8.33 -20.15 -10.58
N GLU A 13 7.03 -20.14 -10.25
CA GLU A 13 6.01 -19.42 -11.02
C GLU A 13 6.17 -17.89 -10.90
N ILE A 14 6.58 -17.40 -9.73
CA ILE A 14 6.72 -15.96 -9.46
C ILE A 14 8.11 -15.41 -9.82
N ALA A 15 9.11 -16.27 -10.05
CA ALA A 15 10.49 -15.85 -10.31
C ALA A 15 10.63 -14.97 -11.55
N HIS A 16 9.76 -15.12 -12.55
CA HIS A 16 9.79 -14.32 -13.79
C HIS A 16 8.86 -13.09 -13.74
N GLU A 17 8.09 -12.94 -12.67
CA GLU A 17 7.16 -11.83 -12.50
C GLU A 17 7.85 -10.50 -12.15
N SER A 18 7.07 -9.42 -12.25
CA SER A 18 7.52 -8.07 -11.92
C SER A 18 7.99 -7.96 -10.46
N PRO A 19 8.91 -7.02 -10.14
CA PRO A 19 9.32 -6.76 -8.75
C PRO A 19 8.15 -6.43 -7.81
N ALA A 20 7.10 -5.76 -8.32
CA ALA A 20 5.91 -5.44 -7.54
C ALA A 20 5.12 -6.71 -7.19
N THR A 21 4.90 -7.58 -8.19
CA THR A 21 4.24 -8.89 -8.00
C THR A 21 4.98 -9.73 -6.96
N LYS A 22 6.31 -9.83 -7.07
CA LYS A 22 7.16 -10.55 -6.09
C LYS A 22 7.02 -10.02 -4.68
N ARG A 23 6.89 -8.69 -4.51
CA ARG A 23 6.66 -8.09 -3.18
C ARG A 23 5.29 -8.41 -2.61
N TYR A 24 4.25 -8.34 -3.41
CA TYR A 24 2.92 -8.77 -2.96
C TYR A 24 2.90 -10.26 -2.63
N TRP A 25 3.57 -11.09 -3.43
CA TRP A 25 3.75 -12.52 -3.14
C TRP A 25 4.51 -12.78 -1.83
N ALA A 26 5.54 -12.00 -1.52
CA ALA A 26 6.24 -12.11 -0.24
C ALA A 26 5.34 -11.76 0.96
N LEU A 27 4.31 -10.93 0.74
CA LEU A 27 3.31 -10.52 1.73
C LEU A 27 2.05 -11.39 1.70
N TRP A 28 2.03 -12.51 0.97
CA TRP A 28 0.83 -13.30 0.69
C TRP A 28 -0.03 -13.61 1.93
N ASN A 29 0.60 -14.07 3.02
CA ASN A 29 -0.11 -14.44 4.25
C ASN A 29 -0.78 -13.26 4.97
N SER A 30 -0.35 -12.04 4.64
CA SER A 30 -0.92 -10.79 5.15
C SER A 30 -1.93 -10.18 4.17
N LEU A 31 -2.09 -10.73 2.96
CA LEU A 31 -3.05 -10.25 1.98
C LEU A 31 -4.40 -10.96 2.16
N TYR A 32 -5.48 -10.21 1.96
CA TYR A 32 -6.82 -10.77 1.95
C TYR A 32 -7.76 -9.94 1.08
N LEU A 33 -8.74 -10.62 0.48
CA LEU A 33 -9.82 -9.97 -0.25
C LEU A 33 -11.00 -9.73 0.67
N LYS A 34 -11.60 -8.53 0.55
CA LYS A 34 -12.87 -8.19 1.18
C LYS A 34 -13.71 -7.42 0.16
N ASP A 35 -14.90 -7.94 -0.18
CA ASP A 35 -15.84 -7.32 -1.12
C ASP A 35 -15.20 -6.98 -2.48
N GLY A 36 -14.33 -7.86 -2.99
CA GLY A 36 -13.60 -7.66 -4.26
C GLY A 36 -12.39 -6.71 -4.17
N VAL A 37 -12.09 -6.19 -2.97
CA VAL A 37 -11.00 -5.25 -2.74
C VAL A 37 -9.86 -5.92 -1.97
N LEU A 38 -8.62 -5.73 -2.43
CA LEU A 38 -7.43 -6.32 -1.82
C LEU A 38 -6.87 -5.45 -0.71
N TYR A 39 -6.64 -6.07 0.45
CA TYR A 39 -6.08 -5.42 1.63
C TYR A 39 -4.84 -6.14 2.14
N LEU A 40 -3.97 -5.38 2.80
CA LEU A 40 -2.84 -5.87 3.59
C LEU A 40 -3.16 -5.69 5.07
N LYS A 41 -3.08 -6.78 5.85
CA LYS A 41 -3.18 -6.75 7.31
C LYS A 41 -1.80 -6.76 7.96
N TRP A 42 -1.64 -5.92 8.97
CA TRP A 42 -0.54 -5.97 9.92
C TRP A 42 -1.13 -6.20 11.29
N GLU A 43 -0.71 -7.27 11.95
CA GLU A 43 -1.16 -7.59 13.30
C GLU A 43 0.05 -8.01 14.13
N SER A 44 0.11 -7.56 15.39
CA SER A 44 1.08 -8.07 16.35
C SER A 44 0.57 -9.35 16.99
N ASN A 45 1.48 -10.23 17.41
CA ASN A 45 1.12 -11.51 18.02
C ASN A 45 0.35 -11.35 19.34
N ASP A 46 0.55 -10.23 20.05
CA ASP A 46 -0.14 -9.89 21.30
C ASP A 46 -1.51 -9.21 21.08
N GLY A 47 -1.92 -9.00 19.82
CA GLY A 47 -3.17 -8.33 19.46
C GLY A 47 -3.20 -6.82 19.73
N GLY A 48 -2.13 -6.22 20.28
CA GLY A 48 -2.06 -4.81 20.62
C GLY A 48 -1.98 -3.86 19.41
N PHE A 49 -1.63 -4.39 18.23
CA PHE A 49 -1.56 -3.64 16.99
C PHE A 49 -2.35 -4.35 15.90
N TYR A 50 -3.25 -3.60 15.28
CA TYR A 50 -3.93 -4.03 14.06
C TYR A 50 -4.00 -2.85 13.09
N ARG A 51 -3.50 -3.06 11.86
CA ARG A 51 -3.63 -2.10 10.77
C ARG A 51 -4.03 -2.81 9.50
N ARG A 52 -5.04 -2.24 8.85
CA ARG A 52 -5.45 -2.60 7.49
C ARG A 52 -5.02 -1.51 6.52
N GLN A 53 -4.39 -1.90 5.43
CA GLN A 53 -4.06 -1.00 4.33
C GLN A 53 -4.74 -1.48 3.04
N LEU A 54 -5.37 -0.56 2.32
CA LEU A 54 -5.87 -0.81 0.96
C LEU A 54 -4.68 -0.93 0.00
N ILE A 55 -4.62 -2.01 -0.78
CA ILE A 55 -3.67 -2.11 -1.90
C ILE A 55 -4.16 -1.21 -3.02
N LEU A 56 -3.37 -0.19 -3.34
CA LEU A 56 -3.78 0.83 -4.30
C LEU A 56 -3.25 0.53 -5.71
N PRO A 57 -4.10 0.51 -6.74
CA PRO A 57 -3.65 0.45 -8.12
C PRO A 57 -2.86 1.70 -8.51
N ASN A 58 -1.90 1.56 -9.44
CA ASN A 58 -1.02 2.66 -9.86
C ASN A 58 -1.79 3.90 -10.34
N CYS A 59 -2.92 3.72 -11.04
CA CYS A 59 -3.74 4.80 -11.57
C CYS A 59 -4.38 5.70 -10.48
N ARG A 60 -4.49 5.22 -9.24
CA ARG A 60 -5.09 5.96 -8.11
C ARG A 60 -4.06 6.60 -7.17
N ILE A 61 -2.77 6.31 -7.36
CA ILE A 61 -1.70 6.82 -6.49
C ILE A 61 -1.69 8.35 -6.43
N GLN A 62 -1.76 9.03 -7.58
CA GLN A 62 -1.68 10.49 -7.61
C GLN A 62 -2.86 11.16 -6.89
N GLU A 63 -4.05 10.57 -6.97
CA GLU A 63 -5.25 11.05 -6.26
C GLU A 63 -5.03 11.00 -4.75
N VAL A 64 -4.60 9.85 -4.22
CA VAL A 64 -4.29 9.68 -2.80
C VAL A 64 -3.15 10.59 -2.35
N LEU A 65 -2.12 10.79 -3.18
CA LEU A 65 -1.02 11.70 -2.84
C LEU A 65 -1.50 13.13 -2.68
N ARG A 66 -2.32 13.66 -3.60
CA ARG A 66 -2.92 14.99 -3.47
C ARG A 66 -3.69 15.13 -2.16
N GLU A 67 -4.62 14.21 -1.90
CA GLU A 67 -5.44 14.25 -0.68
C GLU A 67 -4.63 14.14 0.62
N THR A 68 -3.57 13.32 0.63
CA THR A 68 -2.78 13.09 1.84
C THR A 68 -1.69 14.12 2.05
N HIS A 69 -1.25 14.79 0.99
CA HIS A 69 -0.24 15.84 1.00
C HIS A 69 -0.83 17.22 1.27
N ASP A 70 -2.03 17.49 0.76
CA ASP A 70 -2.70 18.78 0.86
C ASP A 70 -3.52 18.88 2.16
N LYS A 71 -3.60 20.10 2.71
CA LYS A 71 -4.43 20.42 3.87
C LYS A 71 -5.59 21.32 3.46
N THR A 72 -6.69 21.25 4.19
CA THR A 72 -7.74 22.27 4.22
C THR A 72 -7.21 23.68 4.51
N SER A 73 -6.07 23.79 5.21
CA SER A 73 -5.40 25.06 5.55
C SER A 73 -4.35 25.53 4.52
N GLY A 74 -4.29 24.95 3.32
CA GLY A 74 -3.38 25.36 2.24
C GLY A 74 -1.89 25.12 2.45
N ARG A 75 -1.46 24.51 3.57
CA ARG A 75 -0.04 24.20 3.84
C ARG A 75 0.26 22.74 3.53
N HIS A 76 1.10 22.50 2.52
CA HIS A 76 1.58 21.18 2.15
C HIS A 76 2.34 20.47 3.27
N PHE A 77 2.22 19.15 3.34
CA PHE A 77 2.99 18.33 4.28
C PHE A 77 4.35 17.90 3.72
N GLY A 78 5.39 18.04 4.54
CA GLY A 78 6.69 17.42 4.25
C GLY A 78 6.61 15.89 4.22
N VAL A 79 7.60 15.26 3.58
CA VAL A 79 7.70 13.82 3.29
C VAL A 79 7.24 12.93 4.45
N MET A 80 7.79 13.14 5.66
CA MET A 80 7.51 12.27 6.81
C MET A 80 6.04 12.25 7.21
N LYS A 81 5.38 13.41 7.14
CA LYS A 81 3.98 13.54 7.52
C LYS A 81 3.06 12.95 6.48
N THR A 82 3.37 13.15 5.18
CA THR A 82 2.68 12.48 4.07
C THR A 82 2.83 10.97 4.19
N LEU A 83 4.05 10.45 4.32
CA LEU A 83 4.32 9.02 4.49
C LEU A 83 3.53 8.39 5.63
N ARG A 84 3.52 9.03 6.80
CA ARG A 84 2.79 8.52 7.98
C ARG A 84 1.30 8.39 7.67
N LYS A 85 0.68 9.46 7.17
CA LYS A 85 -0.74 9.48 6.83
C LYS A 85 -1.10 8.46 5.75
N THR A 86 -0.31 8.39 4.68
CA THR A 86 -0.53 7.43 3.60
C THR A 86 -0.47 5.99 4.14
N ARG A 87 0.55 5.66 4.94
CA ARG A 87 0.71 4.32 5.54
C ARG A 87 -0.32 3.97 6.59
N GLU A 88 -1.14 4.90 7.07
CA GLU A 88 -2.26 4.55 7.95
C GLU A 88 -3.35 3.79 7.17
N ARG A 89 -3.49 4.04 5.87
CA ARG A 89 -4.65 3.59 5.08
C ARG A 89 -4.30 2.84 3.79
N PHE A 90 -3.13 3.06 3.22
CA PHE A 90 -2.79 2.58 1.88
C PHE A 90 -1.43 1.87 1.85
N TYR A 91 -1.29 0.98 0.87
CA TYR A 91 -0.04 0.32 0.52
C TYR A 91 0.07 0.18 -1.00
N TRP A 92 1.26 0.36 -1.53
CA TRP A 92 1.63 0.01 -2.90
C TRP A 92 3.15 -0.22 -2.99
N ASP A 93 3.61 -0.87 -4.05
CA ASP A 93 5.04 -1.05 -4.30
C ASP A 93 5.79 0.29 -4.30
N ARG A 94 6.93 0.35 -3.60
CA ARG A 94 7.79 1.54 -3.53
C ARG A 94 7.10 2.81 -3.02
N LEU A 95 6.05 2.69 -2.19
CA LEU A 95 5.33 3.82 -1.58
C LEU A 95 6.25 4.95 -1.10
N ARG A 96 7.33 4.60 -0.41
CA ARG A 96 8.27 5.60 0.12
C ARG A 96 8.90 6.46 -0.98
N ALA A 97 9.46 5.82 -2.01
CA ALA A 97 10.12 6.51 -3.10
C ALA A 97 9.14 7.40 -3.89
N VAL A 98 7.90 6.92 -4.06
CA VAL A 98 6.85 7.69 -4.74
C VAL A 98 6.46 8.94 -3.93
N VAL A 99 6.26 8.81 -2.62
CA VAL A 99 5.93 9.95 -1.75
C VAL A 99 7.09 10.95 -1.66
N GLU A 100 8.33 10.47 -1.55
CA GLU A 100 9.54 11.30 -1.54
C GLU A 100 9.68 12.11 -2.83
N LYS A 101 9.49 11.45 -3.99
CA LYS A 101 9.48 12.12 -5.30
C LYS A 101 8.39 13.18 -5.37
N TRP A 102 7.16 12.83 -5.01
CA TRP A 102 6.01 13.74 -5.03
C TRP A 102 6.24 15.00 -4.20
N CYS A 103 6.69 14.85 -2.95
CA CYS A 103 6.93 16.00 -2.08
C CYS A 103 8.10 16.87 -2.56
N ARG A 104 9.08 16.32 -3.28
CA ARG A 104 10.20 17.08 -3.86
C ARG A 104 9.76 17.88 -5.09
N GLU A 105 8.86 17.33 -5.89
CA GLU A 105 8.33 17.96 -7.09
C GLU A 105 7.21 18.97 -6.79
N CYS A 106 6.67 18.97 -5.57
CA CYS A 106 5.73 19.98 -5.12
C CYS A 106 6.42 21.35 -5.02
N GLN A 107 5.94 22.30 -5.83
CA GLN A 107 6.26 23.72 -5.67
C GLN A 107 5.40 24.26 -4.53
N ALA A 108 6.01 24.44 -3.35
CA ALA A 108 5.37 25.06 -2.19
C ALA A 108 5.23 26.57 -2.36
#